data_AF-A0A8J4XAJ8-F1
#
_entry.id   AF-A0A8J4XAJ8-F1
#
_cell.length_a   1.000
_cell.length_b   1.000
_cell.length_c   1.000
_cell.angle_alpha   90.00
_cell.angle_beta   90.00
_cell.angle_gamma   90.00
#
_symmetry.space_group_name_H-M   'P 1'
#
loop_
_entity.id
_entity.type
_entity.pdbx_description
1 polymer ?
#
loop_
_entity_poly.entity_id
_entity_poly.type
_entity_poly.pdbx_seq_one_letter_code
_entity_poly.pdbx_strand_id
1 'polypeptide(L)'
;MAKGSAFMRRLCIVLNILLGFLGVVLLLVGIVASTFKIEPVISGYYWQDGTQSVLFSIGFGLVTILLSILGVYGAYYEHVLALLLYSIFMTIKFIALLALTIIAILKQPQVEKKIEDSFRNMTSLYNTDVVFHDELDKLQRQAECCGLLHYTDWKDQAPASCDCPQNYTDKGDKCAVSPAIYRSIEEKRNPGTNPKTNQSLMRYVYKANCGPVLMKHVKNTLRILFGIVFTLATIMLAAVIVAMLLWHKINMRSSVAGISHDDDRTKHRINVTPAAFLSTANVSTPHSSPITVTDEPDTLYQKLTVLVKGHDKTVLDSYEFFATLAAQELGLSLAKVFEPPRNIERLTLLKSVHIFKKHRVQYEMRTHYRSIEIDRITGSTARVYLEYIQRNLPEGVAMEVTK
;
A
#
# COMPACT_ATOMS: atom_id res chain seq x y z
N MET A 1 17.23 -17.33 -7.75
CA MET A 1 16.60 -16.23 -6.96
C MET A 1 16.50 -14.85 -7.66
N ALA A 2 17.09 -14.63 -8.85
CA ALA A 2 17.10 -13.32 -9.53
C ALA A 2 15.73 -12.77 -10.02
N LYS A 3 14.73 -13.64 -10.24
CA LYS A 3 13.39 -13.21 -10.68
C LYS A 3 12.62 -12.41 -9.61
N GLY A 4 12.90 -12.68 -8.32
CA GLY A 4 12.19 -12.05 -7.20
C GLY A 4 12.51 -10.56 -6.99
N SER A 5 13.76 -10.13 -7.18
CA SER A 5 14.12 -8.70 -7.05
C SER A 5 13.48 -7.84 -8.14
N ALA A 6 13.50 -8.32 -9.38
CA ALA A 6 12.91 -7.61 -10.50
C ALA A 6 11.37 -7.54 -10.40
N PHE A 7 10.75 -8.55 -9.79
CA PHE A 7 9.32 -8.53 -9.50
C PHE A 7 8.98 -7.46 -8.45
N MET A 8 9.67 -7.44 -7.31
CA MET A 8 9.41 -6.48 -6.23
C MET A 8 9.54 -5.02 -6.70
N ARG A 9 10.55 -4.72 -7.54
CA ARG A 9 10.74 -3.38 -8.10
C ARG A 9 9.59 -2.97 -9.02
N ARG A 10 9.22 -3.85 -9.95
CA ARG A 10 8.09 -3.60 -10.86
C ARG A 10 6.79 -3.42 -10.10
N LEU A 11 6.55 -4.25 -9.07
CA LEU A 11 5.39 -4.13 -8.21
C LEU A 11 5.37 -2.79 -7.47
N CYS A 12 6.49 -2.37 -6.88
CA CYS A 12 6.61 -1.07 -6.22
C CYS A 12 6.28 0.09 -7.18
N ILE A 13 6.84 0.05 -8.39
CA ILE A 13 6.60 1.07 -9.43
C ILE A 13 5.12 1.10 -9.82
N VAL A 14 4.51 -0.05 -10.09
CA VAL A 14 3.09 -0.13 -10.47
C VAL A 14 2.18 0.39 -9.35
N LEU A 15 2.40 -0.03 -8.11
CA LEU A 15 1.60 0.45 -6.96
C LEU A 15 1.71 1.97 -6.79
N ASN A 16 2.90 2.54 -6.94
CA ASN A 16 3.10 3.98 -6.85
C ASN A 16 2.50 4.75 -8.04
N ILE A 17 2.51 4.19 -9.25
CA ILE A 17 1.83 4.80 -10.41
C ILE A 17 0.31 4.84 -10.18
N LEU A 18 -0.27 3.76 -9.65
CA LEU A 18 -1.71 3.72 -9.31
C LEU A 18 -2.06 4.75 -8.22
N LEU A 19 -1.24 4.85 -7.18
CA LEU A 19 -1.40 5.86 -6.12
C LEU A 19 -1.24 7.29 -6.67
N GLY A 20 -0.31 7.51 -7.58
CA GLY A 20 -0.09 8.80 -8.23
C GLY A 20 -1.26 9.21 -9.11
N PHE A 21 -1.81 8.28 -9.90
CA PHE A 21 -3.01 8.51 -10.71
C PHE A 21 -4.21 8.91 -9.83
N LEU A 22 -4.42 8.20 -8.72
CA LEU A 22 -5.45 8.57 -7.76
C LEU A 22 -5.20 9.97 -7.17
N GLY A 23 -3.94 10.31 -6.88
CA GLY A 23 -3.54 11.65 -6.44
C GLY A 23 -3.92 12.74 -7.46
N VAL A 24 -3.71 12.49 -8.76
CA VAL A 24 -4.14 13.39 -9.84
C VAL A 24 -5.65 13.53 -9.89
N VAL A 25 -6.40 12.44 -9.80
CA VAL A 25 -7.87 12.48 -9.76
C VAL A 25 -8.34 13.34 -8.57
N LEU A 26 -7.81 13.10 -7.36
CA LEU A 26 -8.17 13.87 -6.17
C LEU A 26 -7.82 15.36 -6.29
N LEU A 27 -6.69 15.68 -6.92
CA LEU A 27 -6.28 17.05 -7.21
C LEU A 27 -7.24 17.74 -8.18
N LEU A 28 -7.58 17.07 -9.30
CA LEU A 28 -8.50 17.60 -10.30
C LEU A 28 -9.90 17.81 -9.72
N VAL A 29 -10.41 16.85 -8.94
CA VAL A 29 -11.68 17.03 -8.22
C VAL A 29 -11.61 18.24 -7.30
N GLY A 30 -10.51 18.42 -6.56
CA GLY A 30 -10.31 19.60 -5.70
C GLY A 30 -10.30 20.92 -6.47
N ILE A 31 -9.59 20.98 -7.61
CA ILE A 31 -9.53 22.19 -8.46
C ILE A 31 -10.91 22.48 -9.04
N VAL A 32 -11.57 21.49 -9.62
CA VAL A 32 -12.92 21.64 -10.18
C VAL A 32 -13.89 22.10 -9.09
N ALA A 33 -13.86 21.47 -7.90
CA ALA A 33 -14.64 21.90 -6.74
C ALA A 33 -14.38 23.35 -6.34
N SER A 34 -13.14 23.82 -6.42
CA SER A 34 -12.79 25.23 -6.12
C SER A 34 -13.27 26.23 -7.17
N THR A 35 -13.47 25.78 -8.42
CA THR A 35 -13.93 26.65 -9.51
C THR A 35 -15.45 26.86 -9.51
N PHE A 36 -16.21 26.00 -8.82
CA PHE A 36 -17.62 26.23 -8.53
C PHE A 36 -17.77 27.33 -7.45
N LYS A 37 -17.42 28.57 -7.80
CA LYS A 37 -17.76 29.76 -7.02
C LYS A 37 -19.27 30.00 -7.19
N ILE A 38 -20.05 29.49 -6.26
CA ILE A 38 -21.45 29.93 -6.11
C ILE A 38 -21.40 31.33 -5.47
N GLU A 39 -22.14 32.30 -6.03
CA GLU A 39 -22.13 33.71 -5.61
C GLU A 39 -22.41 33.90 -4.10
N PRO A 40 -21.85 34.97 -3.48
CA PRO A 40 -21.76 35.13 -2.02
C PRO A 40 -23.08 35.54 -1.33
N VAL A 41 -24.23 35.43 -2.01
CA VAL A 41 -25.56 35.74 -1.44
C VAL A 41 -26.05 34.63 -0.50
N ILE A 42 -25.42 33.46 -0.52
CA ILE A 42 -25.90 32.24 0.13
C ILE A 42 -25.19 32.06 1.49
N SER A 43 -25.66 32.85 2.45
CA SER A 43 -25.21 32.95 3.83
C SER A 43 -25.05 31.59 4.53
N GLY A 44 -23.80 31.25 4.85
CA GLY A 44 -23.36 31.47 6.24
C GLY A 44 -23.15 30.26 7.15
N TYR A 45 -23.42 29.02 6.74
CA TYR A 45 -23.15 27.87 7.63
C TYR A 45 -22.60 26.60 6.94
N TYR A 46 -22.98 26.30 5.68
CA TYR A 46 -22.50 25.09 4.99
C TYR A 46 -21.16 25.27 4.25
N TRP A 47 -20.81 26.49 3.86
CA TRP A 47 -19.66 26.76 2.97
C TRP A 47 -18.40 27.29 3.69
N GLN A 48 -18.51 27.70 4.96
CA GLN A 48 -17.35 28.05 5.80
C GLN A 48 -16.45 26.80 6.02
N ASP A 49 -17.06 25.62 6.16
CA ASP A 49 -16.38 24.32 6.33
C ASP A 49 -16.01 23.67 4.97
N GLY A 50 -16.78 23.91 3.91
CA GLY A 50 -16.54 23.35 2.57
C GLY A 50 -15.28 23.87 1.89
N THR A 51 -14.91 25.14 2.15
CA THR A 51 -13.65 25.71 1.65
C THR A 51 -12.43 24.97 2.19
N GLN A 52 -12.51 24.52 3.44
CA GLN A 52 -11.43 23.75 4.08
C GLN A 52 -11.31 22.35 3.47
N SER A 53 -12.41 21.64 3.23
CA SER A 53 -12.38 20.30 2.64
C SER A 53 -11.82 20.31 1.21
N VAL A 54 -12.15 21.33 0.42
CA VAL A 54 -11.58 21.55 -0.93
C VAL A 54 -10.07 21.78 -0.86
N LEU A 55 -9.61 22.63 0.06
CA LEU A 55 -8.18 22.90 0.25
C LEU A 55 -7.41 21.65 0.69
N PHE A 56 -7.97 20.87 1.62
CA PHE A 56 -7.40 19.59 2.04
C PHE A 56 -7.32 18.59 0.88
N SER A 57 -8.33 18.52 0.00
CA SER A 57 -8.31 17.63 -1.17
C SER A 57 -7.18 17.99 -2.13
N ILE A 58 -7.01 19.29 -2.42
CA ILE A 58 -5.91 19.79 -3.27
C ILE A 58 -4.56 19.45 -2.66
N GLY A 59 -4.35 19.79 -1.37
CA GLY A 59 -3.10 19.51 -0.67
C GLY A 59 -2.78 18.02 -0.59
N PHE A 60 -3.75 17.18 -0.23
CA PHE A 60 -3.58 15.74 -0.15
C PHE A 60 -3.30 15.10 -1.51
N GLY A 61 -3.95 15.59 -2.58
CA GLY A 61 -3.67 15.19 -3.96
C GLY A 61 -2.23 15.48 -4.36
N LEU A 62 -1.77 16.73 -4.14
CA LEU A 62 -0.39 17.15 -4.43
C LEU A 62 0.65 16.33 -3.67
N VAL A 63 0.48 16.18 -2.35
CA VAL A 63 1.40 15.39 -1.51
C VAL A 63 1.44 13.93 -1.99
N THR A 64 0.30 13.36 -2.37
CA THR A 64 0.25 11.98 -2.89
C THR A 64 1.01 11.83 -4.20
N ILE A 65 0.92 12.80 -5.10
CA ILE A 65 1.67 12.80 -6.37
C ILE A 65 3.17 12.87 -6.09
N LEU A 66 3.61 13.78 -5.22
CA LEU A 66 5.02 13.93 -4.86
C LEU A 66 5.60 12.66 -4.21
N LEU A 67 4.87 12.06 -3.27
CA LEU A 67 5.28 10.79 -2.66
C LEU A 67 5.32 9.65 -3.68
N SER A 68 4.38 9.62 -4.63
CA SER A 68 4.38 8.60 -5.69
C SER A 68 5.60 8.74 -6.60
N ILE A 69 5.98 9.96 -6.97
CA ILE A 69 7.21 10.22 -7.75
C ILE A 69 8.44 9.79 -6.95
N LEU A 70 8.52 10.12 -5.66
CA LEU A 70 9.61 9.71 -4.79
C LEU A 70 9.72 8.19 -4.67
N GLY A 71 8.59 7.48 -4.55
CA GLY A 71 8.52 6.03 -4.50
C GLY A 71 8.99 5.37 -5.80
N VAL A 72 8.55 5.89 -6.96
CA VAL A 72 9.03 5.42 -8.27
C VAL A 72 10.53 5.70 -8.44
N TYR A 73 10.98 6.91 -8.11
CA TYR A 73 12.38 7.32 -8.19
C TYR A 73 13.28 6.40 -7.34
N GLY A 74 12.90 6.19 -6.07
CA GLY A 74 13.63 5.32 -5.15
C GLY A 74 13.69 3.86 -5.63
N ALA A 75 12.60 3.33 -6.18
CA ALA A 75 12.55 1.96 -6.69
C ALA A 75 13.31 1.76 -8.01
N TYR A 76 13.31 2.76 -8.90
CA TYR A 76 13.95 2.69 -10.22
C TYR A 76 15.47 2.86 -10.11
N TYR A 77 15.93 3.89 -9.38
CA TYR A 77 17.36 4.20 -9.22
C TYR A 77 18.03 3.48 -8.04
N GLU A 78 17.30 2.63 -7.31
CA GLU A 78 17.77 1.95 -6.10
C GLU A 78 18.28 2.91 -5.00
N HIS A 79 17.71 4.11 -4.92
CA HIS A 79 18.18 5.14 -3.97
C HIS A 79 17.61 4.90 -2.56
N VAL A 80 18.47 4.43 -1.65
CA VAL A 80 18.10 3.98 -0.28
C VAL A 80 17.41 5.08 0.52
N LEU A 81 17.94 6.31 0.53
CA LEU A 81 17.34 7.42 1.29
C LEU A 81 15.96 7.81 0.73
N ALA A 82 15.75 7.70 -0.58
CA ALA A 82 14.46 8.05 -1.20
C ALA A 82 13.38 7.03 -0.81
N LEU A 83 13.71 5.74 -0.82
CA LEU A 83 12.82 4.67 -0.35
C LEU A 83 12.50 4.79 1.14
N LEU A 84 13.48 5.20 1.96
CA LEU A 84 13.28 5.42 3.39
C LEU A 84 12.31 6.58 3.66
N LEU A 85 12.58 7.75 3.07
CA LEU A 85 11.72 8.93 3.22
C LEU A 85 10.30 8.65 2.72
N TYR A 86 10.18 8.03 1.54
CA TYR A 86 8.90 7.59 1.01
C TYR A 86 8.14 6.71 2.01
N SER A 87 8.81 5.69 2.59
CA SER A 87 8.17 4.75 3.53
C SER A 87 7.71 5.45 4.81
N ILE A 88 8.49 6.40 5.34
CA ILE A 88 8.11 7.18 6.54
C ILE A 88 6.87 8.03 6.26
N PHE A 89 6.88 8.85 5.21
CA PHE A 89 5.74 9.72 4.89
C PHE A 89 4.48 8.95 4.50
N MET A 90 4.63 7.83 3.79
CA MET A 90 3.50 6.95 3.47
C MET A 90 2.91 6.28 4.72
N THR A 91 3.74 5.92 5.69
CA THR A 91 3.25 5.38 6.97
C THR A 91 2.50 6.45 7.77
N ILE A 92 3.00 7.68 7.82
CA ILE A 92 2.29 8.81 8.46
C ILE A 92 0.93 9.03 7.79
N LYS A 93 0.89 9.02 6.46
CA LYS A 93 -0.36 9.16 5.69
C LYS A 93 -1.34 8.02 5.98
N PHE A 94 -0.86 6.78 6.07
CA PHE A 94 -1.68 5.62 6.41
C PHE A 94 -2.30 5.76 7.81
N ILE A 95 -1.50 6.14 8.82
CA ILE A 95 -1.98 6.36 10.19
C ILE A 95 -3.01 7.50 10.21
N ALA A 96 -2.76 8.60 9.52
CA ALA A 96 -3.70 9.72 9.42
C ALA A 96 -5.03 9.30 8.78
N LEU A 97 -4.99 8.50 7.69
CA LEU A 97 -6.19 7.97 7.05
C LEU A 97 -6.99 7.06 7.98
N LEU A 98 -6.33 6.18 8.73
CA LEU A 98 -7.00 5.32 9.71
C LEU A 98 -7.66 6.16 10.81
N ALA A 99 -6.94 7.12 11.40
CA ALA A 99 -7.47 7.99 12.44
C ALA A 99 -8.69 8.80 11.97
N LEU A 100 -8.59 9.44 10.80
CA LEU A 100 -9.69 10.21 10.22
C LEU A 100 -10.90 9.34 9.89
N THR A 101 -10.68 8.13 9.38
CA THR A 101 -11.75 7.18 9.06
C THR A 101 -12.47 6.71 10.33
N ILE A 102 -11.72 6.38 11.39
CA ILE A 102 -12.30 6.00 12.68
C ILE A 102 -13.13 7.15 13.24
N ILE A 103 -12.60 8.38 13.24
CA ILE A 103 -13.34 9.57 13.69
C ILE A 103 -14.62 9.78 12.85
N ALA A 104 -14.54 9.62 11.53
CA ALA A 104 -15.69 9.76 10.64
C ALA A 104 -16.79 8.72 10.92
N ILE A 105 -16.41 7.46 11.14
CA ILE A 105 -17.34 6.39 11.50
C ILE A 105 -18.01 6.68 12.86
N LEU A 106 -17.23 7.06 13.86
CA LEU A 106 -17.75 7.37 15.20
C LEU A 106 -18.70 8.59 15.20
N LYS A 107 -18.45 9.56 14.31
CA LYS A 107 -19.28 10.77 14.17
C LYS A 107 -20.45 10.61 13.21
N GLN A 108 -20.56 9.50 12.48
CA GLN A 108 -21.66 9.25 11.55
C GLN A 108 -23.06 9.53 12.14
N PRO A 109 -23.44 9.02 13.34
CA PRO A 109 -24.78 9.28 13.88
C PRO A 109 -25.02 10.77 14.19
N GLN A 110 -23.97 11.52 14.54
CA GLN A 110 -24.08 12.96 14.79
C GLN A 110 -24.31 13.73 13.48
N VAL A 111 -23.66 13.30 12.39
CA VAL A 111 -23.86 13.90 11.06
C VAL A 111 -25.29 13.66 10.58
N GLU A 112 -25.81 12.44 10.74
CA GLU A 112 -27.20 12.11 10.38
C GLU A 112 -28.20 12.99 11.14
N LYS A 113 -28.00 13.15 12.46
CA LYS A 113 -28.85 14.04 13.27
C LYS A 113 -28.73 15.50 12.82
N LYS A 114 -27.51 15.98 12.54
CA LYS A 114 -27.29 17.36 12.09
C LYS A 114 -27.99 17.64 10.76
N ILE A 115 -27.99 16.68 9.83
CA ILE A 115 -28.71 16.78 8.56
C ILE A 115 -30.22 16.84 8.81
N GLU A 116 -30.75 15.97 9.68
CA GLU A 116 -32.17 15.97 10.03
C GLU A 116 -32.60 17.29 10.71
N ASP A 117 -31.79 17.82 11.62
CA ASP A 117 -32.01 19.12 12.27
C ASP A 117 -31.95 20.26 11.24
N SER A 118 -31.08 20.15 10.23
CA SER A 118 -31.04 21.10 9.11
C SER A 118 -32.31 21.04 8.24
N PHE A 119 -32.90 19.87 8.03
CA PHE A 119 -34.20 19.78 7.36
C PHE A 119 -35.31 20.45 8.18
N ARG A 120 -35.28 20.32 9.51
CA ARG A 120 -36.30 20.92 10.41
C ARG A 120 -36.21 22.43 10.51
N ASN A 121 -35.00 22.97 10.47
CA ASN A 121 -34.77 24.41 10.56
C ASN A 121 -34.94 25.14 9.21
N MET A 122 -35.15 24.41 8.12
CA MET A 122 -35.35 24.97 6.79
C MET A 122 -36.75 25.58 6.68
N THR A 123 -36.82 26.91 6.68
CA THR A 123 -38.08 27.67 6.83
C THR A 123 -38.93 27.74 5.56
N SER A 124 -38.30 27.61 4.39
CA SER A 124 -38.97 27.59 3.08
C SER A 124 -38.12 26.85 2.06
N LEU A 125 -38.63 25.76 1.49
CA LEU A 125 -37.96 25.04 0.40
C LEU A 125 -37.84 25.92 -0.86
N TYR A 126 -38.76 26.85 -1.09
CA TYR A 126 -38.75 27.73 -2.26
C TYR A 126 -37.54 28.67 -2.34
N ASN A 127 -37.00 29.09 -1.19
CA ASN A 127 -35.86 30.01 -1.14
C ASN A 127 -34.52 29.27 -1.10
N THR A 128 -34.49 27.98 -1.44
CA THR A 128 -33.27 27.19 -1.45
C THR A 128 -32.50 27.35 -2.76
N ASP A 129 -31.22 27.00 -2.73
CA ASP A 129 -30.32 27.15 -3.87
C ASP A 129 -30.86 26.45 -5.12
N VAL A 130 -30.72 27.08 -6.29
CA VAL A 130 -31.22 26.56 -7.57
C VAL A 130 -30.76 25.12 -7.84
N VAL A 131 -29.51 24.80 -7.46
CA VAL A 131 -28.93 23.46 -7.58
C VAL A 131 -29.61 22.46 -6.64
N PHE A 132 -29.88 22.86 -5.39
CA PHE A 132 -30.57 22.02 -4.43
C PHE A 132 -32.02 21.77 -4.87
N HIS A 133 -32.68 22.80 -5.42
CA HIS A 133 -34.00 22.72 -5.99
C HIS A 133 -34.08 21.72 -7.15
N ASP A 134 -33.13 21.78 -8.10
CA ASP A 134 -33.07 20.86 -9.25
C ASP A 134 -32.83 19.41 -8.82
N GLU A 135 -31.92 19.17 -7.87
CA GLU A 135 -31.67 17.83 -7.34
C GLU A 135 -32.85 17.28 -6.52
N LEU A 136 -33.53 18.14 -5.76
CA LEU A 136 -34.73 17.76 -5.05
C LEU A 136 -35.87 17.43 -6.02
N ASP A 137 -36.04 18.19 -7.10
CA ASP A 137 -37.03 17.92 -8.14
C ASP A 137 -36.77 16.58 -8.85
N LYS A 138 -35.51 16.24 -9.12
CA LYS A 138 -35.12 14.92 -9.65
C LYS A 138 -35.47 13.81 -8.68
N LEU A 139 -35.14 13.98 -7.40
CA LEU A 139 -35.43 13.00 -6.36
C LEU A 139 -36.94 12.78 -6.22
N GLN A 140 -37.73 13.84 -6.19
CA GLN A 140 -39.19 13.80 -6.07
C GLN A 140 -39.83 13.00 -7.22
N ARG A 141 -39.36 13.23 -8.46
CA ARG A 141 -39.82 12.48 -9.64
C ARG A 141 -39.39 11.01 -9.60
N GLN A 142 -38.16 10.72 -9.20
CA GLN A 142 -37.61 9.36 -9.23
C GLN A 142 -38.14 8.49 -8.09
N ALA A 143 -38.40 9.08 -6.92
CA ALA A 143 -38.78 8.37 -5.72
C ALA A 143 -40.28 8.48 -5.39
N GLU A 144 -41.09 9.10 -6.27
CA GLU A 144 -42.53 9.30 -6.06
C GLU A 144 -42.84 9.88 -4.67
N CYS A 145 -42.12 10.94 -4.28
CA CYS A 145 -42.23 11.60 -2.98
C CYS A 145 -42.34 13.12 -3.15
N CYS A 146 -42.84 13.82 -2.13
CA CYS A 146 -42.94 15.27 -2.13
C CYS A 146 -42.52 15.85 -0.77
N GLY A 147 -41.79 16.98 -0.79
CA GLY A 147 -41.27 17.61 0.42
C GLY A 147 -40.16 16.83 1.11
N LEU A 148 -39.48 17.44 2.08
CA LEU A 148 -38.37 16.82 2.79
C LEU A 148 -38.87 16.04 4.02
N LEU A 149 -39.52 16.74 4.95
CA LEU A 149 -40.08 16.15 6.16
C LEU A 149 -41.55 15.80 5.98
N HIS A 150 -42.30 16.64 5.26
CA HIS A 150 -43.71 16.44 4.98
C HIS A 150 -44.07 16.84 3.54
N TYR A 151 -45.04 16.14 2.94
CA TYR A 151 -45.57 16.48 1.61
C TYR A 151 -46.16 17.91 1.49
N THR A 152 -46.41 18.57 2.62
CA THR A 152 -46.92 19.95 2.69
C THR A 152 -45.82 21.01 2.85
N ASP A 153 -44.53 20.64 2.85
CA ASP A 153 -43.41 21.56 3.07
C ASP A 153 -43.39 22.73 2.05
N TRP A 154 -43.92 22.49 0.85
CA TRP A 154 -44.06 23.49 -0.22
C TRP A 154 -45.20 24.49 -0.04
N LYS A 155 -46.05 24.32 0.98
CA LYS A 155 -47.26 25.15 1.22
C LYS A 155 -48.13 25.24 -0.04
N ASP A 156 -48.31 26.44 -0.60
CA ASP A 156 -49.13 26.71 -1.79
C ASP A 156 -48.39 26.53 -3.13
N GLN A 157 -47.06 26.37 -3.12
CA GLN A 157 -46.21 26.45 -4.31
C GLN A 157 -45.45 25.14 -4.57
N ALA A 158 -46.18 24.02 -4.62
CA ALA A 158 -45.56 22.74 -4.96
C ALA A 158 -45.03 22.74 -6.43
N PRO A 159 -43.79 22.29 -6.69
CA PRO A 159 -43.27 22.15 -8.05
C PRO A 159 -43.94 20.99 -8.81
N ALA A 160 -43.85 20.98 -10.13
CA ALA A 160 -44.42 19.92 -10.97
C ALA A 160 -43.78 18.53 -10.70
N SER A 161 -42.59 18.49 -10.11
CA SER A 161 -41.92 17.27 -9.64
C SER A 161 -42.72 16.52 -8.57
N CYS A 162 -43.60 17.20 -7.83
CA CYS A 162 -44.49 16.60 -6.84
C CYS A 162 -45.79 16.03 -7.43
N ASP A 163 -46.10 16.29 -8.70
CA ASP A 163 -47.41 15.97 -9.25
C ASP A 163 -47.65 14.46 -9.31
N CYS A 164 -48.74 14.02 -8.65
CA CYS A 164 -49.11 12.62 -8.56
C CYS A 164 -50.13 12.27 -9.65
N PRO A 165 -49.82 11.33 -10.56
CA PRO A 165 -50.69 11.01 -11.69
C PRO A 165 -52.04 10.41 -11.24
N GLN A 166 -53.13 10.94 -11.79
CA GLN A 166 -54.51 10.58 -11.43
C GLN A 166 -54.96 9.18 -11.91
N ASN A 167 -54.14 8.50 -12.70
CA ASN A 167 -54.48 7.23 -13.35
C ASN A 167 -54.22 6.00 -12.48
N TYR A 168 -53.84 6.19 -11.22
CA TYR A 168 -53.70 5.11 -10.25
C TYR A 168 -55.08 4.70 -9.71
N THR A 169 -55.36 3.40 -9.72
CA THR A 169 -56.54 2.76 -9.09
C THR A 169 -56.58 2.90 -7.56
N ASP A 170 -55.61 3.58 -6.95
CA ASP A 170 -55.32 3.59 -5.51
C ASP A 170 -55.17 5.02 -4.96
N LYS A 171 -56.21 5.84 -5.17
CA LYS A 171 -56.18 7.31 -5.03
C LYS A 171 -55.95 7.83 -3.60
N GLY A 172 -56.11 7.01 -2.56
CA GLY A 172 -55.99 7.42 -1.15
C GLY A 172 -54.64 7.13 -0.49
N ASP A 173 -53.90 6.15 -1.01
CA ASP A 173 -52.74 5.61 -0.33
C ASP A 173 -51.43 6.27 -0.76
N LYS A 174 -51.28 6.61 -2.05
CA LYS A 174 -50.05 7.23 -2.59
C LYS A 174 -50.12 8.75 -2.79
N CYS A 175 -51.30 9.28 -3.12
CA CYS A 175 -51.47 10.71 -3.42
C CYS A 175 -52.28 11.40 -2.30
N ALA A 176 -52.00 12.68 -2.07
CA ALA A 176 -52.77 13.54 -1.17
C ALA A 176 -53.09 14.89 -1.83
N VAL A 177 -54.20 15.51 -1.43
CA VAL A 177 -54.54 16.87 -1.86
C VAL A 177 -53.72 17.85 -1.02
N SER A 178 -53.07 18.84 -1.67
CA SER A 178 -52.40 19.91 -0.91
C SER A 178 -53.44 20.73 -0.11
N PRO A 179 -53.36 20.79 1.23
CA PRO A 179 -54.35 21.50 2.06
C PRO A 179 -54.41 23.01 1.80
N ALA A 180 -53.34 23.56 1.25
CA ALA A 180 -53.17 24.97 0.95
C ALA A 180 -53.97 25.34 -0.32
N ILE A 181 -53.85 24.50 -1.36
CA ILE A 181 -54.67 24.58 -2.58
C ILE A 181 -56.15 24.35 -2.28
N TYR A 182 -56.47 23.34 -1.46
CA TYR A 182 -57.85 23.09 -1.03
C TYR A 182 -58.50 24.32 -0.38
N ARG A 183 -57.80 24.98 0.57
CA ARG A 183 -58.27 26.21 1.21
C ARG A 183 -58.49 27.36 0.20
N SER A 184 -57.57 27.54 -0.74
CA SER A 184 -57.69 28.60 -1.77
C SER A 184 -58.89 28.40 -2.71
N ILE A 185 -59.31 27.15 -2.94
CA ILE A 185 -60.46 26.80 -3.77
C ILE A 185 -61.77 26.97 -2.99
N GLU A 186 -61.78 26.59 -1.72
CA GLU A 186 -62.94 26.73 -0.84
C GLU A 186 -63.27 28.21 -0.57
N GLU A 187 -62.25 29.06 -0.40
CA GLU A 187 -62.42 30.51 -0.20
C GLU A 187 -63.00 31.23 -1.43
N LYS A 188 -62.74 30.72 -2.64
CA LYS A 188 -63.28 31.26 -3.90
C LYS A 188 -64.65 30.69 -4.27
N ARG A 189 -65.25 29.85 -3.43
CA ARG A 189 -66.50 29.16 -3.73
C ARG A 189 -67.71 30.08 -3.50
N ASN A 190 -68.42 30.42 -4.57
CA ASN A 190 -69.73 31.10 -4.46
C ASN A 190 -70.79 30.15 -3.85
N PRO A 191 -71.67 30.64 -2.96
CA PRO A 191 -72.78 29.84 -2.44
C PRO A 191 -73.72 29.47 -3.61
N GLY A 192 -73.85 28.17 -3.91
CA GLY A 192 -74.77 27.65 -4.94
C GLY A 192 -74.14 26.93 -6.14
N THR A 193 -72.81 26.90 -6.27
CA THR A 193 -72.14 26.17 -7.37
C THR A 193 -72.06 24.65 -7.15
N ASN A 194 -72.42 23.88 -8.19
CA ASN A 194 -72.44 22.42 -8.23
C ASN A 194 -71.03 21.83 -7.93
N PRO A 195 -70.88 20.88 -6.98
CA PRO A 195 -69.57 20.36 -6.57
C PRO A 195 -68.73 19.69 -7.68
N LYS A 196 -69.34 19.35 -8.82
CA LYS A 196 -68.65 18.65 -9.92
C LYS A 196 -67.74 19.54 -10.77
N THR A 197 -67.91 20.87 -10.76
CA THR A 197 -67.11 21.79 -11.57
C THR A 197 -65.71 22.07 -11.00
N ASN A 198 -65.49 21.76 -9.71
CA ASN A 198 -64.23 22.05 -9.01
C ASN A 198 -63.24 20.87 -8.97
N GLN A 199 -63.63 19.71 -9.50
CA GLN A 199 -62.80 18.49 -9.45
C GLN A 199 -61.54 18.60 -10.34
N SER A 200 -61.58 19.44 -11.38
CA SER A 200 -60.47 19.73 -12.29
C SER A 200 -59.42 20.69 -11.76
N LEU A 201 -59.62 21.29 -10.57
CA LEU A 201 -58.67 22.22 -9.94
C LEU A 201 -57.91 21.61 -8.75
N MET A 202 -58.25 20.36 -8.36
CA MET A 202 -57.60 19.64 -7.29
C MET A 202 -56.22 19.16 -7.74
N ARG A 203 -55.15 19.78 -7.24
CA ARG A 203 -53.77 19.33 -7.47
C ARG A 203 -53.39 18.29 -6.41
N TYR A 204 -53.02 17.11 -6.89
CA TYR A 204 -52.60 15.98 -6.06
C TYR A 204 -51.08 15.88 -6.06
N VAL A 205 -50.50 15.70 -4.88
CA VAL A 205 -49.06 15.51 -4.69
C VAL A 205 -48.78 14.15 -4.07
N TYR A 206 -47.57 13.65 -4.25
CA TYR A 206 -47.14 12.42 -3.58
C TYR A 206 -47.20 12.59 -2.05
N LYS A 207 -47.81 11.63 -1.36
CA LYS A 207 -48.00 11.63 0.09
C LYS A 207 -46.72 11.24 0.85
N ALA A 208 -45.81 10.50 0.21
CA ALA A 208 -44.55 10.06 0.79
C ALA A 208 -43.55 11.21 0.90
N ASN A 209 -42.75 11.24 1.98
CA ASN A 209 -41.75 12.27 2.23
C ASN A 209 -40.39 11.88 1.63
N CYS A 210 -39.65 12.82 1.06
CA CYS A 210 -38.36 12.52 0.42
C CYS A 210 -37.17 12.41 1.40
N GLY A 211 -37.27 12.94 2.62
CA GLY A 211 -36.19 12.96 3.61
C GLY A 211 -35.59 11.58 3.90
N PRO A 212 -36.39 10.54 4.21
CA PRO A 212 -35.88 9.18 4.42
C PRO A 212 -35.20 8.59 3.18
N VAL A 213 -35.70 8.90 1.98
CA VAL A 213 -35.10 8.45 0.71
C VAL A 213 -33.76 9.13 0.50
N LEU A 214 -33.69 10.45 0.68
CA LEU A 214 -32.46 11.23 0.62
C LEU A 214 -31.43 10.73 1.65
N MET A 215 -31.85 10.49 2.89
CA MET A 215 -30.98 9.96 3.94
C MET A 215 -30.48 8.55 3.61
N LYS A 216 -31.30 7.70 2.99
CA LYS A 216 -30.87 6.39 2.48
C LYS A 216 -29.79 6.56 1.41
N HIS A 217 -29.94 7.50 0.48
CA HIS A 217 -28.90 7.81 -0.52
C HIS A 217 -27.61 8.29 0.15
N VAL A 218 -27.68 9.25 1.09
CA VAL A 218 -26.51 9.75 1.82
C VAL A 218 -25.78 8.61 2.55
N LYS A 219 -26.50 7.76 3.29
CA LYS A 219 -25.90 6.61 3.98
C LYS A 219 -25.23 5.63 3.01
N ASN A 220 -25.86 5.38 1.85
CA ASN A 220 -25.29 4.47 0.86
C ASN A 220 -24.02 5.07 0.23
N THR A 221 -24.02 6.37 -0.05
CA THR A 221 -22.84 7.10 -0.52
C THR A 221 -21.70 7.07 0.51
N LEU A 222 -22.00 7.30 1.80
CA LEU A 222 -21.01 7.20 2.87
C LEU A 222 -20.43 5.78 2.99
N ARG A 223 -21.28 4.75 2.86
CA ARG A 223 -20.83 3.35 2.84
C ARG A 223 -19.88 3.06 1.68
N ILE A 224 -20.21 3.52 0.47
CA ILE A 224 -19.35 3.38 -0.71
C ILE A 224 -18.01 4.11 -0.48
N LEU A 225 -18.06 5.33 0.06
CA LEU A 225 -16.87 6.12 0.38
C LEU A 225 -15.94 5.37 1.37
N PHE A 226 -16.49 4.82 2.45
CA PHE A 226 -15.70 4.00 3.40
C PHE A 226 -15.09 2.77 2.72
N GLY A 227 -15.81 2.14 1.79
CA GLY A 227 -15.27 1.06 0.96
C GLY A 227 -14.06 1.50 0.13
N ILE A 228 -14.15 2.66 -0.54
CA ILE A 228 -13.04 3.23 -1.30
C ILE A 228 -11.85 3.47 -0.35
N VAL A 229 -12.04 4.16 0.77
CA VAL A 229 -10.96 4.45 1.73
C VAL A 229 -10.29 3.17 2.25
N PHE A 230 -11.06 2.12 2.52
CA PHE A 230 -10.50 0.82 2.91
C PHE A 230 -9.62 0.22 1.81
N THR A 231 -10.09 0.19 0.56
CA THR A 231 -9.27 -0.30 -0.56
C THR A 231 -7.98 0.51 -0.72
N LEU A 232 -8.05 1.83 -0.58
CA LEU A 232 -6.87 2.69 -0.62
C LEU A 232 -5.89 2.39 0.51
N ALA A 233 -6.38 2.16 1.73
CA ALA A 233 -5.56 1.79 2.87
C ALA A 233 -4.81 0.47 2.62
N THR A 234 -5.47 -0.53 2.01
CA THR A 234 -4.83 -1.81 1.67
C THR A 234 -3.73 -1.64 0.60
N ILE A 235 -3.96 -0.82 -0.42
CA ILE A 235 -2.95 -0.52 -1.46
C ILE A 235 -1.76 0.23 -0.85
N MET A 236 -2.00 1.20 0.05
CA MET A 236 -0.93 1.92 0.73
C MET A 236 -0.09 1.01 1.62
N LEU A 237 -0.73 0.12 2.38
CA LEU A 237 -0.03 -0.86 3.22
C LEU A 237 0.86 -1.78 2.36
N ALA A 238 0.33 -2.30 1.25
CA ALA A 238 1.11 -3.12 0.33
C ALA A 238 2.30 -2.35 -0.26
N ALA A 239 2.11 -1.08 -0.64
CA ALA A 239 3.17 -0.23 -1.18
C ALA A 239 4.28 0.03 -0.15
N VAL A 240 3.94 0.26 1.13
CA VAL A 240 4.91 0.42 2.21
C VAL A 240 5.68 -0.87 2.46
N ILE A 241 5.00 -2.02 2.56
CA ILE A 241 5.64 -3.32 2.77
C ILE A 241 6.65 -3.62 1.65
N VAL A 242 6.22 -3.47 0.39
CA VAL A 242 7.10 -3.73 -0.77
C VAL A 242 8.30 -2.76 -0.78
N ALA A 243 8.08 -1.48 -0.46
CA ALA A 243 9.15 -0.49 -0.39
C ALA A 243 10.15 -0.79 0.73
N MET A 244 9.69 -1.22 1.91
CA MET A 244 10.54 -1.61 3.04
C MET A 244 11.35 -2.88 2.75
N LEU A 245 10.73 -3.87 2.09
CA LEU A 245 11.44 -5.07 1.64
C LEU A 245 12.52 -4.75 0.60
N LEU A 246 12.25 -3.82 -0.32
CA LEU A 246 13.24 -3.32 -1.27
C LEU A 246 14.35 -2.53 -0.58
N TRP A 247 14.00 -1.64 0.35
CA TRP A 247 14.96 -0.87 1.14
C TRP A 247 15.90 -1.79 1.90
N HIS A 248 15.37 -2.76 2.65
CA HIS A 248 16.16 -3.72 3.41
C HIS A 248 17.12 -4.48 2.50
N LYS A 249 16.63 -4.96 1.35
CA LYS A 249 17.44 -5.69 0.38
C LYS A 249 18.57 -4.84 -0.22
N ILE A 250 18.29 -3.58 -0.57
CA ILE A 250 19.31 -2.68 -1.16
C ILE A 250 20.30 -2.25 -0.09
N ASN A 251 19.82 -1.91 1.12
CA ASN A 251 20.66 -1.49 2.24
C ASN A 251 21.61 -2.61 2.69
N MET A 252 21.11 -3.86 2.77
CA MET A 252 21.95 -5.02 3.09
C MET A 252 23.03 -5.22 2.02
N ARG A 253 22.73 -4.97 0.73
CA ARG A 253 23.72 -5.02 -0.36
C ARG A 253 24.78 -3.93 -0.23
N SER A 254 24.41 -2.71 0.19
CA SER A 254 25.39 -1.63 0.42
C SER A 254 26.23 -1.85 1.67
N SER A 255 25.69 -2.42 2.75
CA SER A 255 26.46 -2.75 3.96
C SER A 255 27.51 -3.83 3.68
N VAL A 256 27.17 -4.87 2.91
CA VAL A 256 28.14 -5.89 2.47
C VAL A 256 29.23 -5.30 1.57
N ALA A 257 28.89 -4.35 0.69
CA ALA A 257 29.87 -3.66 -0.15
C ALA A 257 30.76 -2.66 0.62
N GLY A 258 30.22 -2.05 1.70
CA GLY A 258 30.96 -1.12 2.57
C GLY A 258 31.99 -1.82 3.45
N ILE A 259 31.68 -3.02 3.97
CA ILE A 259 32.64 -3.83 4.74
C ILE A 259 33.87 -4.17 3.89
N SER A 260 33.69 -4.44 2.59
CA SER A 260 34.81 -4.69 1.66
C SER A 260 35.72 -3.47 1.45
N HIS A 261 35.24 -2.24 1.71
CA HIS A 261 36.00 -1.02 1.44
C HIS A 261 36.62 -0.40 2.70
N ASP A 262 36.13 -0.78 3.89
CA ASP A 262 36.63 -0.30 5.20
C ASP A 262 37.78 -1.16 5.75
N ASP A 263 37.90 -2.41 5.27
CA ASP A 263 38.99 -3.32 5.64
C ASP A 263 40.35 -2.94 5.00
N ASP A 264 40.36 -2.05 4.01
CA ASP A 264 41.58 -1.55 3.37
C ASP A 264 42.11 -0.26 4.04
N ARG A 265 41.32 0.38 4.93
CA ARG A 265 41.71 1.63 5.61
C ARG A 265 42.07 1.45 7.09
N THR A 266 41.80 0.29 7.67
CA THR A 266 42.04 0.01 9.11
C THR A 266 43.25 -0.91 9.35
N LYS A 267 44.23 -0.93 8.43
CA LYS A 267 45.56 -1.51 8.67
C LYS A 267 46.52 -0.47 9.28
N HIS A 268 46.18 0.09 10.43
CA HIS A 268 47.22 0.58 11.33
C HIS A 268 46.74 0.62 12.79
N ARG A 269 47.47 -0.17 13.59
CA ARG A 269 47.43 -0.31 15.05
C ARG A 269 46.14 -0.89 15.61
N ILE A 270 46.27 -2.06 16.24
CA ILE A 270 46.01 -2.24 17.67
C ILE A 270 46.83 -3.47 18.13
N ASN A 271 47.81 -3.23 19.01
CA ASN A 271 48.33 -4.26 19.91
C ASN A 271 47.34 -4.34 21.08
N VAL A 272 46.63 -5.45 21.24
CA VAL A 272 45.93 -5.77 22.49
C VAL A 272 46.42 -7.12 22.98
N THR A 273 47.12 -7.06 24.11
CA THR A 273 47.46 -8.17 24.99
C THR A 273 46.19 -8.88 25.49
N PRO A 274 46.17 -10.23 25.61
CA PRO A 274 45.03 -10.92 26.15
C PRO A 274 45.02 -10.82 27.68
N ALA A 275 44.01 -10.15 28.23
CA ALA A 275 43.67 -10.24 29.65
C ALA A 275 42.87 -11.52 29.89
N ALA A 276 43.35 -12.34 30.81
CA ALA A 276 42.64 -13.50 31.33
C ALA A 276 41.33 -13.07 32.00
N PHE A 277 40.23 -13.70 31.62
CA PHE A 277 38.99 -13.70 32.40
C PHE A 277 38.66 -15.14 32.79
N LEU A 278 38.85 -15.40 34.08
CA LEU A 278 38.24 -16.52 34.79
C LEU A 278 36.74 -16.31 34.82
N SER A 279 35.96 -17.32 34.42
CA SER A 279 34.61 -17.47 34.93
C SER A 279 34.30 -18.95 35.11
N THR A 280 34.22 -19.32 36.38
CA THR A 280 33.72 -20.60 36.89
C THR A 280 32.22 -20.74 36.57
N ALA A 281 31.84 -21.85 35.94
CA ALA A 281 30.48 -22.37 36.02
C ALA A 281 30.54 -23.90 35.96
N ASN A 282 30.24 -24.53 37.11
CA ASN A 282 30.02 -25.96 37.22
C ASN A 282 28.74 -26.34 36.45
N VAL A 283 28.88 -27.23 35.47
CA VAL A 283 27.76 -28.00 34.93
C VAL A 283 28.16 -29.48 34.92
N SER A 284 27.32 -30.25 35.60
CA SER A 284 27.36 -31.69 35.83
C SER A 284 27.40 -32.54 34.57
N THR A 285 28.21 -33.62 34.61
CA THR A 285 28.20 -34.77 33.68
C THR A 285 26.86 -35.53 33.74
N PRO A 286 26.45 -36.26 32.68
CA PRO A 286 26.87 -37.66 32.57
C PRO A 286 27.13 -38.22 31.14
N HIS A 287 27.90 -39.32 31.13
CA HIS A 287 28.18 -40.29 30.05
C HIS A 287 29.17 -39.92 28.93
N SER A 288 30.45 -40.11 29.23
CA SER A 288 31.51 -40.39 28.27
C SER A 288 31.48 -41.87 27.83
N SER A 289 31.43 -42.10 26.53
CA SER A 289 31.96 -43.34 25.95
C SER A 289 33.49 -43.25 25.95
N PRO A 290 34.25 -44.36 26.10
CA PRO A 290 35.70 -44.30 26.18
C PRO A 290 36.29 -43.87 24.83
N ILE A 291 36.90 -42.68 24.81
CA ILE A 291 37.72 -42.19 23.70
C ILE A 291 38.94 -43.11 23.63
N THR A 292 39.00 -43.95 22.60
CA THR A 292 40.18 -44.75 22.28
C THR A 292 41.25 -43.79 21.78
N VAL A 293 42.23 -43.47 22.63
CA VAL A 293 43.40 -42.68 22.24
C VAL A 293 44.26 -43.57 21.36
N THR A 294 44.23 -43.34 20.05
CA THR A 294 45.16 -43.96 19.11
C THR A 294 46.51 -43.24 19.22
N ASP A 295 47.58 -43.96 19.55
CA ASP A 295 48.97 -43.47 19.73
C ASP A 295 49.67 -43.03 18.42
N GLU A 296 48.94 -42.84 17.32
CA GLU A 296 49.52 -42.35 16.06
C GLU A 296 49.65 -40.82 16.08
N PRO A 297 50.85 -40.26 15.81
CA PRO A 297 51.04 -38.81 15.78
C PRO A 297 50.24 -38.19 14.63
N ASP A 298 49.42 -37.20 14.94
CA ASP A 298 48.57 -36.53 13.94
C ASP A 298 49.41 -35.68 12.97
N THR A 299 49.07 -35.74 11.68
CA THR A 299 49.76 -34.98 10.63
C THR A 299 49.42 -33.50 10.77
N LEU A 300 50.41 -32.62 10.90
CA LEU A 300 50.19 -31.18 10.93
C LEU A 300 50.35 -30.60 9.53
N TYR A 301 49.29 -30.01 8.99
CA TYR A 301 49.33 -29.25 7.73
C TYR A 301 49.69 -27.80 8.04
N GLN A 302 50.73 -27.29 7.37
CA GLN A 302 51.11 -25.88 7.50
C GLN A 302 49.98 -24.97 7.02
N LYS A 303 49.30 -25.35 5.93
CA LYS A 303 48.25 -24.56 5.30
C LYS A 303 47.28 -25.46 4.54
N LEU A 304 45.99 -25.35 4.85
CA LEU A 304 44.89 -25.96 4.12
C LEU A 304 44.21 -24.90 3.27
N THR A 305 44.11 -25.10 1.96
CA THR A 305 43.43 -24.21 1.03
C THR A 305 42.20 -24.91 0.47
N VAL A 306 41.02 -24.31 0.68
CA VAL A 306 39.74 -24.75 0.12
C VAL A 306 39.34 -23.76 -0.97
N LEU A 307 39.37 -24.21 -2.21
CA LEU A 307 38.92 -23.46 -3.37
C LEU A 307 37.55 -23.96 -3.80
N VAL A 308 36.54 -23.09 -3.78
CA VAL A 308 35.21 -23.40 -4.33
C VAL A 308 34.94 -22.59 -5.58
N LYS A 309 34.29 -23.21 -6.56
CA LYS A 309 33.94 -22.61 -7.85
C LYS A 309 32.49 -22.88 -8.22
N GLY A 310 31.85 -21.92 -8.85
CA GLY A 310 30.44 -22.02 -9.26
C GLY A 310 30.01 -20.90 -10.21
N HIS A 311 28.82 -21.05 -10.79
CA HIS A 311 28.28 -20.08 -11.75
C HIS A 311 27.40 -19.00 -11.09
N ASP A 312 26.84 -19.25 -9.91
CA ASP A 312 26.06 -18.27 -9.15
C ASP A 312 26.91 -17.65 -8.03
N LYS A 313 27.20 -16.35 -8.17
CA LYS A 313 28.00 -15.61 -7.19
C LYS A 313 27.33 -15.58 -5.81
N THR A 314 26.01 -15.43 -5.73
CA THR A 314 25.31 -15.33 -4.44
C THR A 314 25.36 -16.64 -3.65
N VAL A 315 25.38 -17.78 -4.35
CA VAL A 315 25.57 -19.10 -3.72
C VAL A 315 26.97 -19.21 -3.14
N LEU A 316 28.01 -18.77 -3.88
CA LEU A 316 29.38 -18.76 -3.37
C LEU A 316 29.57 -17.81 -2.19
N ASP A 317 28.97 -16.60 -2.22
CA ASP A 317 29.02 -15.65 -1.09
C ASP A 317 28.39 -16.25 0.18
N SER A 318 27.25 -16.94 0.03
CA SER A 318 26.57 -17.59 1.16
C SER A 318 27.39 -18.77 1.70
N TYR A 319 28.03 -19.53 0.80
CA TYR A 319 28.84 -20.68 1.18
C TYR A 319 30.18 -20.29 1.80
N GLU A 320 30.81 -19.21 1.34
CA GLU A 320 32.00 -18.62 1.96
C GLU A 320 31.71 -18.25 3.42
N PHE A 321 30.60 -17.54 3.66
CA PHE A 321 30.17 -17.21 5.02
C PHE A 321 29.96 -18.47 5.89
N PHE A 322 29.28 -19.49 5.35
CA PHE A 322 29.09 -20.75 6.05
C PHE A 322 30.42 -21.45 6.39
N ALA A 323 31.32 -21.57 5.43
CA ALA A 323 32.58 -22.30 5.59
C ALA A 323 33.56 -21.58 6.53
N THR A 324 33.56 -20.24 6.52
CA THR A 324 34.35 -19.41 7.45
C THR A 324 33.80 -19.43 8.86
N LEU A 325 32.47 -19.35 9.02
CA LEU A 325 31.81 -19.51 10.32
C LEU A 325 32.10 -20.89 10.91
N ALA A 326 31.95 -21.96 10.15
CA ALA A 326 32.25 -23.32 10.60
C ALA A 326 33.72 -23.46 11.05
N ALA A 327 34.66 -22.79 10.38
CA ALA A 327 36.06 -22.80 10.78
C ALA A 327 36.29 -22.06 12.11
N GLN A 328 35.64 -20.91 12.30
CA GLN A 328 35.73 -20.13 13.54
C GLN A 328 35.15 -20.88 14.75
N GLU A 329 33.99 -21.54 14.58
CA GLU A 329 33.35 -22.34 15.63
C GLU A 329 34.19 -23.57 16.01
N LEU A 330 35.01 -24.10 15.09
CA LEU A 330 35.98 -25.15 15.35
C LEU A 330 37.33 -24.64 15.90
N GLY A 331 37.46 -23.33 16.14
CA GLY A 331 38.69 -22.71 16.65
C GLY A 331 39.86 -22.72 15.65
N LEU A 332 39.58 -22.82 14.35
CA LEU A 332 40.61 -22.84 13.30
C LEU A 332 41.16 -21.44 13.01
N SER A 333 42.47 -21.36 12.76
CA SER A 333 43.15 -20.10 12.40
C SER A 333 42.99 -19.80 10.90
N LEU A 334 42.03 -18.94 10.55
CA LEU A 334 41.87 -18.45 9.18
C LEU A 334 43.04 -17.53 8.79
N ALA A 335 43.72 -17.86 7.71
CA ALA A 335 44.84 -17.08 7.17
C ALA A 335 44.35 -16.00 6.21
N LYS A 336 43.53 -16.41 5.22
CA LYS A 336 43.07 -15.53 4.15
C LYS A 336 41.80 -16.05 3.50
N VAL A 337 40.87 -15.15 3.22
CA VAL A 337 39.68 -15.43 2.40
C VAL A 337 39.66 -14.41 1.26
N PHE A 338 39.56 -14.88 0.02
CA PHE A 338 39.58 -13.98 -1.15
C PHE A 338 38.86 -14.55 -2.37
N GLU A 339 38.56 -13.69 -3.33
CA GLU A 339 37.95 -14.02 -4.63
C GLU A 339 39.03 -14.02 -5.74
N PRO A 340 39.48 -15.19 -6.22
CA PRO A 340 40.35 -15.28 -7.39
C PRO A 340 39.69 -14.72 -8.67
N PRO A 341 40.48 -14.39 -9.71
CA PRO A 341 39.94 -13.93 -10.99
C PRO A 341 38.95 -14.93 -11.58
N ARG A 342 37.77 -14.42 -11.97
CA ARG A 342 36.74 -15.23 -12.64
C ARG A 342 37.20 -15.67 -14.03
N ASN A 343 36.78 -16.86 -14.43
CA ASN A 343 36.94 -17.34 -15.80
C ASN A 343 35.70 -16.98 -16.62
N ILE A 344 35.89 -16.48 -17.83
CA ILE A 344 34.82 -16.13 -18.76
C ILE A 344 35.04 -16.88 -20.07
N GLU A 345 34.16 -17.84 -20.35
CA GLU A 345 34.16 -18.58 -21.60
C GLU A 345 33.05 -18.05 -22.50
N ARG A 346 33.40 -17.72 -23.75
CA ARG A 346 32.46 -17.18 -24.74
C ARG A 346 32.33 -18.14 -25.92
N LEU A 347 31.12 -18.62 -26.15
CA LEU A 347 30.78 -19.51 -27.26
C LEU A 347 29.81 -18.80 -28.19
N THR A 348 30.15 -18.70 -29.47
CA THR A 348 29.27 -18.11 -30.48
C THR A 348 28.69 -19.22 -31.35
N LEU A 349 27.39 -19.45 -31.22
CA LEU A 349 26.68 -20.49 -31.95
C LEU A 349 25.71 -19.89 -32.96
N LEU A 350 25.38 -20.62 -34.01
CA LEU A 350 24.27 -20.26 -34.89
C LEU A 350 22.94 -20.45 -34.13
N LYS A 351 22.02 -19.50 -34.28
CA LYS A 351 20.69 -19.58 -33.66
C LYS A 351 19.89 -20.80 -34.17
N SER A 352 20.08 -21.16 -35.43
CA SER A 352 19.58 -22.40 -36.03
C SER A 352 20.45 -22.76 -37.24
N VAL A 353 20.79 -24.04 -37.36
CA VAL A 353 21.60 -24.59 -38.46
C VAL A 353 20.89 -24.46 -39.82
N HIS A 354 19.56 -24.61 -39.86
CA HIS A 354 18.81 -24.76 -41.10
C HIS A 354 18.10 -23.48 -41.55
N ILE A 355 17.50 -22.73 -40.62
CA ILE A 355 16.61 -21.60 -40.93
C ILE A 355 17.35 -20.25 -40.78
N PHE A 356 18.27 -20.14 -39.82
CA PHE A 356 18.88 -18.87 -39.43
C PHE A 356 20.40 -18.87 -39.55
N LYS A 357 20.92 -19.28 -40.72
CA LYS A 357 22.37 -19.41 -41.02
C LYS A 357 23.20 -18.13 -40.80
N LYS A 358 22.58 -16.94 -40.80
CA LYS A 358 23.26 -15.66 -40.57
C LYS A 358 23.09 -15.10 -39.14
N HIS A 359 22.20 -15.69 -38.33
CA HIS A 359 21.98 -15.22 -36.97
C HIS A 359 22.86 -16.01 -36.00
N ARG A 360 23.71 -15.29 -35.25
CA ARG A 360 24.58 -15.85 -34.21
C ARG A 360 24.06 -15.45 -32.83
N VAL A 361 24.18 -16.37 -31.88
CA VAL A 361 23.93 -16.16 -30.46
C VAL A 361 25.25 -16.36 -29.74
N GLN A 362 25.60 -15.42 -28.86
CA GLN A 362 26.79 -15.53 -28.03
C GLN A 362 26.36 -15.94 -26.62
N TYR A 363 26.86 -17.09 -26.19
CA TYR A 363 26.73 -17.60 -24.83
C TYR A 363 27.99 -17.22 -24.06
N GLU A 364 27.81 -16.69 -22.85
CA GLU A 364 28.90 -16.36 -21.94
C GLU A 364 28.72 -17.17 -20.65
N MET A 365 29.66 -18.05 -20.34
CA MET A 365 29.72 -18.77 -19.08
C MET A 365 30.72 -18.06 -18.17
N ARG A 366 30.28 -17.74 -16.94
CA ARG A 366 31.10 -17.09 -15.93
C ARG A 366 31.31 -18.06 -14.78
N THR A 367 32.56 -18.36 -14.46
CA THR A 367 32.92 -19.19 -13.30
C THR A 367 33.58 -18.30 -12.26
N HIS A 368 32.93 -18.20 -11.11
CA HIS A 368 33.38 -17.46 -9.95
C HIS A 368 34.10 -18.40 -8.98
N TYR A 369 35.02 -17.85 -8.19
CA TYR A 369 35.85 -18.61 -7.26
C TYR A 369 35.84 -17.98 -5.87
N ARG A 370 35.98 -18.78 -4.82
CA ARG A 370 36.33 -18.36 -3.45
C ARG A 370 37.43 -19.25 -2.92
N SER A 371 38.46 -18.64 -2.35
CA SER A 371 39.58 -19.34 -1.73
C SER A 371 39.62 -19.05 -0.24
N ILE A 372 39.58 -20.09 0.57
CA ILE A 372 39.65 -20.03 2.03
C ILE A 372 40.93 -20.75 2.45
N GLU A 373 41.81 -20.02 3.11
CA GLU A 373 43.11 -20.51 3.58
C GLU A 373 43.09 -20.61 5.11
N ILE A 374 43.46 -21.77 5.65
CA ILE A 374 43.54 -22.05 7.09
C ILE A 374 44.96 -22.47 7.41
N ASP A 375 45.59 -21.81 8.37
CA ASP A 375 46.96 -22.10 8.77
C ASP A 375 46.99 -23.07 9.96
N ARG A 376 48.04 -23.90 10.01
CA ARG A 376 48.41 -24.75 11.16
C ARG A 376 47.26 -25.62 11.66
N ILE A 377 46.79 -26.53 10.81
CA ILE A 377 45.68 -27.43 11.12
C ILE A 377 46.15 -28.88 11.26
N THR A 378 45.68 -29.57 12.29
CA THR A 378 45.95 -31.00 12.50
C THR A 378 45.10 -31.86 11.56
N GLY A 379 45.57 -33.05 11.20
CA GLY A 379 44.94 -33.88 10.19
C GLY A 379 43.58 -34.42 10.59
N SER A 380 43.41 -34.75 11.88
CA SER A 380 42.11 -35.09 12.45
C SER A 380 41.10 -33.95 12.31
N THR A 381 41.47 -32.72 12.67
CA THR A 381 40.61 -31.54 12.60
C THR A 381 40.33 -31.16 11.14
N ALA A 382 41.33 -31.23 10.26
CA ALA A 382 41.15 -31.00 8.83
C ALA A 382 40.14 -31.98 8.23
N ARG A 383 40.17 -33.26 8.63
CA ARG A 383 39.20 -34.26 8.16
C ARG A 383 37.78 -33.91 8.60
N VAL A 384 37.58 -33.56 9.86
CA VAL A 384 36.26 -33.18 10.40
C VAL A 384 35.73 -31.92 9.71
N TYR A 385 36.57 -30.89 9.57
CA TYR A 385 36.19 -29.65 8.90
C TYR A 385 35.81 -29.90 7.44
N LEU A 386 36.67 -30.59 6.67
CA LEU A 386 36.44 -30.90 5.26
C LEU A 386 35.18 -31.75 5.07
N GLU A 387 34.94 -32.74 5.94
CA GLU A 387 33.74 -33.56 5.90
C GLU A 387 32.47 -32.73 6.13
N TYR A 388 32.49 -31.82 7.12
CA TYR A 388 31.35 -30.97 7.42
C TYR A 388 31.02 -30.03 6.26
N ILE A 389 32.02 -29.35 5.71
CA ILE A 389 31.79 -28.41 4.60
C ILE A 389 31.40 -29.15 3.31
N GLN A 390 32.00 -30.31 3.02
CA GLN A 390 31.71 -31.09 1.82
C GLN A 390 30.28 -31.66 1.85
N ARG A 391 29.79 -32.12 3.01
CA ARG A 391 28.40 -32.58 3.17
C ARG A 391 27.36 -31.48 2.95
N ASN A 392 27.75 -30.22 3.16
CA ASN A 392 26.89 -29.05 3.00
C ASN A 392 27.19 -28.27 1.70
N LEU A 393 27.92 -28.87 0.75
CA LEU A 393 28.26 -28.24 -0.52
C LEU A 393 26.99 -28.02 -1.36
N PRO A 394 26.63 -26.77 -1.72
CA PRO A 394 25.43 -26.50 -2.50
C PRO A 394 25.50 -27.08 -3.92
N GLU A 395 24.34 -27.38 -4.49
CA GLU A 395 24.25 -27.83 -5.89
C GLU A 395 24.86 -26.81 -6.85
N GLY A 396 25.64 -27.30 -7.83
CA GLY A 396 26.31 -26.46 -8.82
C GLY A 396 27.58 -25.77 -8.32
N VAL A 397 28.05 -26.07 -7.09
CA VAL A 397 29.36 -25.66 -6.58
C VAL A 397 30.30 -26.85 -6.60
N ALA A 398 31.51 -26.65 -7.10
CA ALA A 398 32.59 -27.63 -7.03
C ALA A 398 33.65 -27.15 -6.02
N MET A 399 34.18 -28.08 -5.24
CA MET A 399 35.22 -27.83 -4.23
C MET A 399 36.52 -28.54 -4.63
N GLU A 400 37.63 -27.87 -4.40
CA GLU A 400 38.99 -28.35 -4.58
C GLU A 400 39.79 -28.03 -3.30
N VAL A 401 40.60 -28.99 -2.86
CA VAL A 401 41.32 -28.90 -1.58
C VAL A 401 42.80 -29.13 -1.82
N THR A 402 43.64 -28.23 -1.31
CA THR A 402 45.09 -28.34 -1.32
C THR A 402 45.59 -28.33 0.12
N LYS A 403 46.43 -29.31 0.51
CA LYS A 403 46.92 -29.52 1.87
C LYS A 403 48.41 -29.29 1.97
#